data_AF-E4NM11-F1
#
_entry.id   AF-E4NM11-F1
#
_cell.length_a   1.000
_cell.length_b   1.000
_cell.length_c   1.000
_cell.angle_alpha   90.00
_cell.angle_beta   90.00
_cell.angle_gamma   90.00
#
_symmetry.space_group_name_H-M   'P 1'
#
loop_
_entity.id
_entity.type
_entity.pdbx_description
1 polymer ?
#
loop_
_entity_poly.entity_id
_entity_poly.type
_entity_poly.pdbx_seq_one_letter_code
_entity_poly.pdbx_strand_id
1 'polypeptide(L)'
;MDVCAVHPGPSFDTRADITSRAIPLRAITCDVGTGEAVFWRDAFDCHRNTARDVVDSAVEAGFFESEWRGGREYVRQTTRYPADWFGRLVGIENKPDLGDPGDLERQLRTDASLGLFDEIILATESYVTRAHLNRIPESVGVWRFDPESGEREVVRDATPLDPASPGIELVAERPLRTDVELVSGERKRQARLRLAERTYGKGWRTYDLPTCANASVTSDGRPYCAHFNRVVEPGRDCGDDCQPFEAADAPSLDADSLRDERTPWVSDPDGVARRQSGLDRFW
;
A
#
# COMPACT_ATOMS: atom_id res chain seq x y z
N MET A 1 -8.28 -4.70 4.81
CA MET A 1 -7.87 -3.33 4.44
C MET A 1 -7.72 -3.20 2.95
N ASP A 2 -8.75 -2.64 2.31
CA ASP A 2 -8.80 -2.43 0.86
C ASP A 2 -7.99 -1.22 0.40
N VAL A 3 -8.08 -0.12 1.16
CA VAL A 3 -7.36 1.12 0.88
C VAL A 3 -6.61 1.57 2.13
N CYS A 4 -5.36 1.97 1.93
CA CYS A 4 -4.55 2.64 2.94
C CYS A 4 -4.16 3.99 2.39
N ALA A 5 -4.44 5.07 3.12
CA ALA A 5 -3.97 6.40 2.80
C ALA A 5 -2.79 6.76 3.71
N VAL A 6 -1.68 7.18 3.09
CA VAL A 6 -0.51 7.72 3.80
C VAL A 6 -0.63 9.23 3.81
N HIS A 7 -0.78 9.83 4.99
CA HIS A 7 -0.64 11.27 5.13
C HIS A 7 0.86 11.63 5.17
N PRO A 8 1.31 12.58 4.32
CA PRO A 8 2.69 13.04 4.34
C PRO A 8 3.14 13.50 5.72
N GLY A 9 4.34 13.09 6.11
CA GLY A 9 5.07 13.65 7.24
C GLY A 9 6.06 14.74 6.78
N PRO A 10 6.78 15.36 7.71
CA PRO A 10 7.72 16.45 7.40
C PRO A 10 8.85 16.10 6.43
N SER A 11 9.22 14.83 6.31
CA SER A 11 10.28 14.37 5.39
C SER A 11 9.75 13.55 4.21
N PHE A 12 8.48 13.76 3.84
CA PHE A 12 7.87 13.06 2.71
C PHE A 12 8.63 13.31 1.41
N ASP A 13 8.96 14.57 1.10
CA ASP A 13 9.67 14.93 -0.14
C ASP A 13 11.03 14.23 -0.22
N THR A 14 11.77 14.18 0.90
CA THR A 14 13.04 13.44 0.97
C THR A 14 12.86 11.94 0.71
N ARG A 15 11.73 11.35 1.10
CA ARG A 15 11.42 9.95 0.75
C ARG A 15 11.08 9.83 -0.73
N ALA A 16 10.32 10.78 -1.28
CA ALA A 16 9.90 10.77 -2.67
C ALA A 16 11.09 10.89 -3.63
N ASP A 17 12.08 11.72 -3.28
CA ASP A 17 13.33 11.91 -4.04
C ASP A 17 14.15 10.62 -4.22
N ILE A 18 13.98 9.62 -3.35
CA ILE A 18 14.75 8.37 -3.43
C ILE A 18 14.32 7.56 -4.65
N THR A 19 13.01 7.29 -4.74
CA THR A 19 12.41 6.39 -5.73
C THR A 19 10.90 6.42 -5.64
N SER A 20 10.23 6.19 -6.77
CA SER A 20 8.78 6.03 -6.87
C SER A 20 8.30 4.66 -6.35
N ARG A 21 9.22 3.71 -6.14
CA ARG A 21 8.93 2.33 -5.68
C ARG A 21 8.92 2.21 -4.15
N ALA A 22 8.44 1.08 -3.63
CA ALA A 22 8.61 0.73 -2.22
C ALA A 22 10.06 0.34 -1.93
N ILE A 23 10.59 0.76 -0.79
CA ILE A 23 11.88 0.31 -0.27
C ILE A 23 11.59 -0.83 0.73
N PRO A 24 12.22 -2.02 0.59
CA PRO A 24 11.98 -3.11 1.51
C PRO A 24 12.33 -2.75 2.95
N LEU A 25 11.44 -3.07 3.91
CA LEU A 25 11.70 -2.82 5.34
C LEU A 25 13.06 -3.36 5.79
N ARG A 26 13.43 -4.56 5.31
CA ARG A 26 14.71 -5.19 5.66
C ARG A 26 15.91 -4.41 5.12
N ALA A 27 15.79 -3.67 4.02
CA ALA A 27 16.85 -2.79 3.54
C ALA A 27 16.98 -1.52 4.40
N ILE A 28 15.87 -1.07 4.99
CA ILE A 28 15.82 0.10 5.88
C ILE A 28 16.43 -0.24 7.25
N THR A 29 16.20 -1.46 7.75
CA THR A 29 16.56 -1.86 9.12
C THR A 29 17.83 -2.72 9.21
N CYS A 30 18.51 -3.01 8.11
CA CYS A 30 19.74 -3.80 8.12
C CYS A 30 20.97 -2.96 8.49
N ASP A 31 22.11 -3.63 8.65
CA ASP A 31 23.38 -3.00 9.04
C ASP A 31 24.13 -2.41 7.82
N VAL A 32 23.40 -1.93 6.81
CA VAL A 32 23.96 -1.18 5.67
C VAL A 32 23.72 0.31 5.93
N GLY A 33 24.79 1.10 6.06
CA GLY A 33 24.71 2.55 6.19
C GLY A 33 25.16 3.30 4.94
N THR A 34 25.14 4.64 5.01
CA THR A 34 25.68 5.53 3.96
C THR A 34 27.20 5.67 3.98
N GLY A 35 27.88 4.96 4.89
CA GLY A 35 29.32 5.05 5.11
C GLY A 35 30.11 4.12 4.20
N GLU A 36 30.94 3.26 4.80
CA GLU A 36 31.68 2.25 4.06
C GLU A 36 30.73 1.17 3.53
N ALA A 37 30.99 0.70 2.30
CA ALA A 37 30.29 -0.44 1.73
C ALA A 37 30.63 -1.72 2.50
N VAL A 38 29.60 -2.46 2.89
CA VAL A 38 29.71 -3.69 3.69
C VAL A 38 29.44 -4.92 2.82
N PHE A 39 30.04 -6.05 3.17
CA PHE A 39 29.76 -7.30 2.46
C PHE A 39 28.30 -7.69 2.70
N TRP A 40 27.50 -7.78 1.64
CA TRP A 40 26.04 -7.88 1.80
C TRP A 40 25.60 -9.08 2.64
N ARG A 41 26.38 -10.17 2.64
CA ARG A 41 26.05 -11.38 3.42
C ARG A 41 26.12 -11.17 4.92
N ASP A 42 26.88 -10.18 5.37
CA ASP A 42 27.10 -9.88 6.79
C ASP A 42 26.11 -8.83 7.30
N ALA A 43 25.32 -8.21 6.41
CA ALA A 43 24.49 -7.06 6.74
C ALA A 43 23.06 -7.41 7.21
N PHE A 44 22.62 -8.67 7.06
CA PHE A 44 21.23 -9.06 7.29
C PHE A 44 21.08 -10.20 8.30
N ASP A 45 20.17 -10.03 9.25
CA ASP A 45 19.69 -11.10 10.13
C ASP A 45 18.53 -11.88 9.47
N CYS A 46 18.82 -12.61 8.40
CA CYS A 46 17.88 -13.51 7.74
C CYS A 46 18.56 -14.58 6.85
N HIS A 47 17.74 -15.47 6.26
CA HIS A 47 18.23 -16.44 5.31
C HIS A 47 18.84 -15.77 4.07
N ARG A 48 19.93 -16.37 3.56
CA ARG A 48 20.75 -15.85 2.46
C ARG A 48 19.97 -15.46 1.20
N ASN A 49 19.01 -16.28 0.79
CA ASN A 49 18.22 -15.99 -0.41
C ASN A 49 17.32 -14.77 -0.19
N THR A 50 16.70 -14.66 0.99
CA THR A 50 15.91 -13.48 1.38
C THR A 50 16.78 -12.22 1.43
N ALA A 51 17.99 -12.31 1.96
CA ALA A 51 18.94 -11.19 1.94
C ALA A 51 19.30 -10.78 0.50
N ARG A 52 19.45 -11.76 -0.41
CA ARG A 52 19.72 -11.47 -1.83
C ARG A 52 18.55 -10.72 -2.47
N ASP A 53 17.32 -11.20 -2.31
CA ASP A 53 16.13 -10.56 -2.88
C ASP A 53 15.98 -9.12 -2.37
N VAL A 54 16.31 -8.88 -1.10
CA VAL A 54 16.30 -7.53 -0.49
C VAL A 54 17.38 -6.64 -1.09
N VAL A 55 18.60 -7.15 -1.28
CA VAL A 55 19.69 -6.40 -1.94
C VAL A 55 19.30 -6.03 -3.36
N ASP A 56 18.81 -6.99 -4.14
CA ASP A 56 18.40 -6.75 -5.53
C ASP A 56 17.31 -5.69 -5.60
N SER A 57 16.26 -5.83 -4.78
CA SER A 57 15.16 -4.85 -4.72
C SER A 57 15.65 -3.46 -4.30
N ALA A 58 16.58 -3.37 -3.34
CA ALA A 58 17.10 -2.10 -2.85
C ALA A 58 18.02 -1.41 -3.87
N VAL A 59 18.81 -2.18 -4.63
CA VAL A 59 19.63 -1.65 -5.74
C VAL A 59 18.73 -1.20 -6.90
N GLU A 60 17.74 -2.00 -7.26
CA GLU A 60 16.77 -1.66 -8.32
C GLU A 60 15.97 -0.40 -7.99
N ALA A 61 15.67 -0.20 -6.71
CA ALA A 61 15.03 1.00 -6.17
C ALA A 61 16.00 2.18 -5.97
N GLY A 62 17.30 2.03 -6.28
CA GLY A 62 18.31 3.09 -6.11
C GLY A 62 18.62 3.48 -4.66
N PHE A 63 18.08 2.74 -3.68
CA PHE A 63 18.33 2.96 -2.26
C PHE A 63 19.69 2.39 -1.84
N PHE A 64 20.13 1.30 -2.47
CA PHE A 64 21.49 0.80 -2.38
C PHE A 64 22.25 1.04 -3.67
N GLU A 65 23.57 1.19 -3.52
CA GLU A 65 24.51 0.95 -4.61
C GLU A 65 25.38 -0.26 -4.26
N SER A 66 25.81 -0.98 -5.30
CA SER A 66 26.67 -2.16 -5.16
C SER A 66 27.98 -1.99 -5.90
N GLU A 67 29.03 -2.60 -5.35
CA GLU A 67 30.35 -2.62 -5.96
C GLU A 67 31.04 -3.97 -5.70
N TRP A 68 31.93 -4.37 -6.61
CA TRP A 68 32.64 -5.64 -6.51
C TRP A 68 34.10 -5.42 -6.12
N ARG A 69 34.53 -6.06 -5.03
CA ARG A 69 35.92 -6.06 -4.55
C ARG A 69 36.40 -7.51 -4.43
N GLY A 70 37.39 -7.91 -5.25
CA GLY A 70 37.97 -9.26 -5.16
C GLY A 70 36.95 -10.40 -5.27
N GLY A 71 35.96 -10.28 -6.16
CA GLY A 71 34.93 -11.30 -6.37
C GLY A 71 33.84 -11.35 -5.29
N ARG A 72 33.80 -10.37 -4.39
CA ARG A 72 32.73 -10.19 -3.39
C ARG A 72 32.00 -8.89 -3.66
N GLU A 73 30.68 -8.92 -3.49
CA GLU A 73 29.83 -7.75 -3.66
C GLU A 73 29.61 -7.06 -2.32
N TYR A 74 29.82 -5.74 -2.33
CA TYR A 74 29.63 -4.87 -1.20
C TYR A 74 28.52 -3.88 -1.52
N VAL A 75 27.73 -3.52 -0.52
CA VAL A 75 26.59 -2.59 -0.68
C VAL A 75 26.69 -1.45 0.32
N ARG A 76 26.20 -0.28 -0.07
CA ARG A 76 25.99 0.87 0.82
C ARG A 76 24.68 1.57 0.49
N GLN A 77 24.09 2.24 1.47
CA GLN A 77 22.96 3.12 1.23
C GLN A 77 23.40 4.37 0.47
N THR A 78 22.62 4.77 -0.53
CA THR A 78 22.86 5.99 -1.32
C THR A 78 22.51 7.26 -0.56
N THR A 79 21.53 7.16 0.35
CA THR A 79 21.13 8.23 1.28
C THR A 79 20.66 7.64 2.60
N ARG A 80 20.59 8.48 3.64
CA ARG A 80 19.96 8.07 4.90
C ARG A 80 18.46 7.97 4.67
N TYR A 81 17.87 6.87 5.13
CA TYR A 81 16.43 6.74 5.10
C TYR A 81 15.78 7.85 5.96
N PRO A 82 14.79 8.61 5.43
CA PRO A 82 14.20 9.72 6.15
C PRO A 82 13.35 9.22 7.33
N ALA A 83 13.58 9.81 8.50
CA ALA A 83 12.68 9.66 9.64
C ALA A 83 11.38 10.43 9.37
N ASP A 84 10.27 9.97 9.96
CA ASP A 84 8.99 10.68 9.97
C ASP A 84 8.50 11.16 8.60
N TRP A 85 8.78 10.41 7.52
CA TRP A 85 8.33 10.76 6.17
C TRP A 85 6.81 10.57 5.99
N PHE A 86 6.17 9.78 6.85
CA PHE A 86 4.72 9.68 6.95
C PHE A 86 4.23 10.07 8.35
N GLY A 87 3.08 10.72 8.41
CA GLY A 87 2.42 11.07 9.67
C GLY A 87 1.39 10.03 10.09
N ARG A 88 0.21 10.08 9.45
CA ARG A 88 -0.94 9.21 9.75
C ARG A 88 -1.14 8.15 8.67
N LEU A 89 -1.60 6.98 9.08
CA LEU A 89 -2.12 5.93 8.22
C LEU A 89 -3.61 5.81 8.44
N VAL A 90 -4.41 6.03 7.40
CA VAL A 90 -5.87 5.85 7.45
C VAL A 90 -6.23 4.60 6.67
N GLY A 91 -6.87 3.66 7.34
CA GLY A 91 -7.38 2.44 6.73
C GLY A 91 -8.83 2.63 6.30
N ILE A 92 -9.16 2.33 5.05
CA ILE A 92 -10.53 2.31 4.56
C ILE A 92 -10.84 0.90 4.07
N GLU A 93 -11.84 0.27 4.68
CA GLU A 93 -12.42 -0.99 4.24
C GLU A 93 -13.67 -0.71 3.43
N ASN A 94 -13.76 -1.27 2.22
CA ASN A 94 -14.91 -1.09 1.34
C ASN A 94 -15.83 -2.31 1.45
N LYS A 95 -17.04 -2.07 1.94
CA LYS A 95 -18.10 -3.09 1.95
C LYS A 95 -19.39 -2.52 1.36
N PRO A 96 -19.61 -2.64 0.04
CA PRO A 96 -20.78 -2.02 -0.59
C PRO A 96 -22.10 -2.59 -0.05
N ASP A 97 -22.15 -3.90 0.20
CA ASP A 97 -23.33 -4.59 0.75
C ASP A 97 -23.10 -5.06 2.20
N LEU A 98 -23.82 -4.45 3.15
CA LEU A 98 -23.83 -4.84 4.57
C LEU A 98 -24.85 -5.95 4.89
N GLY A 99 -25.70 -6.33 3.94
CA GLY A 99 -26.60 -7.48 4.05
C GLY A 99 -25.84 -8.81 4.05
N ASP A 100 -24.72 -8.88 3.31
CA ASP A 100 -23.77 -9.99 3.32
C ASP A 100 -22.36 -9.52 3.73
N PRO A 101 -22.15 -9.24 5.03
CA PRO A 101 -20.92 -8.63 5.50
C PRO A 101 -19.72 -9.59 5.48
N GLY A 102 -19.93 -10.91 5.32
CA GLY A 102 -18.87 -11.92 5.46
C GLY A 102 -18.09 -11.75 6.78
N ASP A 103 -16.76 -11.74 6.70
CA ASP A 103 -15.86 -11.61 7.85
C ASP A 103 -15.63 -10.15 8.31
N LEU A 104 -16.37 -9.17 7.79
CA LEU A 104 -16.12 -7.74 8.01
C LEU A 104 -15.99 -7.38 9.50
N GLU A 105 -16.91 -7.85 10.34
CA GLU A 105 -16.88 -7.56 11.78
C GLU A 105 -15.57 -8.03 12.42
N ARG A 106 -15.13 -9.25 12.08
CA ARG A 106 -13.89 -9.84 12.59
C ARG A 106 -12.67 -9.07 12.10
N GLN A 107 -12.66 -8.67 10.83
CA GLN A 107 -11.58 -7.87 10.24
C GLN A 107 -11.46 -6.51 10.93
N LEU A 108 -12.55 -5.75 11.02
CA LEU A 108 -12.57 -4.43 11.67
C LEU A 108 -12.18 -4.50 13.15
N ARG A 109 -12.62 -5.55 13.86
CA ARG A 109 -12.24 -5.77 15.26
C ARG A 109 -10.75 -6.08 15.39
N THR A 110 -10.18 -6.86 14.46
CA THR A 110 -8.75 -7.17 14.42
C THR A 110 -7.94 -5.92 14.15
N ASP A 111 -8.31 -5.13 13.13
CA ASP A 111 -7.60 -3.91 12.76
C ASP A 111 -7.66 -2.86 13.87
N ALA A 112 -8.82 -2.69 14.52
CA ALA A 112 -8.98 -1.78 15.65
C ALA A 112 -8.20 -2.24 16.89
N SER A 113 -8.18 -3.54 17.19
CA SER A 113 -7.46 -4.09 18.34
C SER A 113 -5.94 -4.05 18.16
N LEU A 114 -5.46 -4.33 16.95
CA LEU A 114 -4.03 -4.23 16.63
C LEU A 114 -3.58 -2.75 16.59
N GLY A 115 -4.44 -1.87 16.06
CA GLY A 115 -4.25 -0.43 16.08
C GLY A 115 -3.05 0.05 15.25
N LEU A 116 -2.86 -0.53 14.05
CA LEU A 116 -1.81 -0.08 13.13
C LEU A 116 -2.15 1.24 12.45
N PHE A 117 -3.43 1.55 12.28
CA PHE A 117 -3.92 2.79 11.66
C PHE A 117 -4.22 3.84 12.73
N ASP A 118 -4.11 5.10 12.35
CA ASP A 118 -4.54 6.23 13.17
C ASP A 118 -6.07 6.35 13.15
N GLU A 119 -6.68 6.04 12.00
CA GLU A 119 -8.13 6.01 11.82
C GLU A 119 -8.50 4.81 10.93
N ILE A 120 -9.63 4.17 11.23
CA ILE A 120 -10.20 3.08 10.44
C ILE A 120 -11.61 3.49 10.02
N ILE A 121 -11.94 3.28 8.76
CA ILE A 121 -13.18 3.73 8.16
C ILE A 121 -13.80 2.58 7.38
N LEU A 122 -15.07 2.30 7.62
CA LEU A 122 -15.89 1.46 6.77
C LEU A 122 -16.60 2.33 5.75
N ALA A 123 -16.32 2.14 4.46
CA ALA A 123 -17.08 2.73 3.36
C ALA A 123 -18.11 1.74 2.83
N THR A 124 -19.35 2.16 2.65
CA THR A 124 -20.45 1.30 2.20
C THR A 124 -21.46 2.05 1.34
N GLU A 125 -22.11 1.36 0.40
CA GLU A 125 -23.26 1.89 -0.34
C GLU A 125 -24.59 1.66 0.40
N SER A 126 -24.59 0.64 1.27
CA SER A 126 -25.75 0.22 2.04
C SER A 126 -26.24 1.31 2.98
N TYR A 127 -27.56 1.40 3.13
CA TYR A 127 -28.15 2.21 4.19
C TYR A 127 -27.72 1.66 5.57
N VAL A 128 -27.14 2.52 6.39
CA VAL A 128 -26.57 2.13 7.68
C VAL A 128 -27.63 2.22 8.77
N THR A 129 -28.00 1.07 9.32
CA THR A 129 -28.94 0.99 10.44
C THR A 129 -28.22 1.00 11.78
N ARG A 130 -28.95 1.26 12.87
CA ARG A 130 -28.42 1.10 14.23
C ARG A 130 -27.93 -0.32 14.52
N ALA A 131 -28.57 -1.34 13.95
CA ALA A 131 -28.16 -2.72 14.11
C ALA A 131 -26.80 -2.99 13.44
N HIS A 132 -26.52 -2.35 12.29
CA HIS A 132 -25.20 -2.41 11.66
C HIS A 132 -24.15 -1.73 12.55
N LEU A 133 -24.43 -0.51 13.03
CA LEU A 133 -23.50 0.23 13.89
C LEU A 133 -23.12 -0.52 15.18
N ASN A 134 -24.05 -1.27 15.77
CA ASN A 134 -23.80 -2.06 16.98
C ASN A 134 -22.81 -3.23 16.76
N ARG A 135 -22.61 -3.68 15.52
CA ARG A 135 -21.64 -4.75 15.17
C ARG A 135 -20.26 -4.20 14.79
N ILE A 136 -20.19 -2.91 14.49
CA ILE A 136 -18.95 -2.25 14.07
C ILE A 136 -18.29 -1.65 15.32
N PRO A 137 -16.98 -1.88 15.57
CA PRO A 137 -16.28 -1.27 16.70
C PRO A 137 -16.51 0.24 16.77
N GLU A 138 -16.69 0.78 17.98
CA GLU A 138 -17.05 2.21 18.17
C GLU A 138 -16.01 3.17 17.60
N SER A 139 -14.73 2.77 17.60
CA SER A 139 -13.65 3.58 17.05
C SER A 139 -13.65 3.70 15.53
N VAL A 140 -14.33 2.80 14.82
CA VAL A 140 -14.35 2.76 13.35
C VAL A 140 -15.33 3.80 12.82
N GLY A 141 -14.85 4.71 11.97
CA GLY A 141 -15.71 5.63 11.23
C GLY A 141 -16.57 4.89 10.20
N VAL A 142 -17.73 5.42 9.87
CA VAL A 142 -18.64 4.83 8.88
C VAL A 142 -19.05 5.89 7.88
N TRP A 143 -18.69 5.65 6.62
CA TRP A 143 -19.07 6.47 5.49
C TRP A 143 -20.08 5.72 4.63
N ARG A 144 -21.19 6.38 4.32
CA ARG A 144 -22.07 5.96 3.24
C ARG A 144 -21.62 6.69 1.97
N PHE A 145 -21.32 5.93 0.94
CA PHE A 145 -20.78 6.42 -0.32
C PHE A 145 -21.71 6.03 -1.46
N ASP A 146 -22.05 6.99 -2.31
CA ASP A 146 -22.76 6.75 -3.56
C ASP A 146 -21.74 6.75 -4.72
N PRO A 147 -21.50 5.61 -5.38
CA PRO A 147 -20.52 5.51 -6.45
C PRO A 147 -20.94 6.22 -7.75
N GLU A 148 -22.24 6.49 -7.94
CA GLU A 148 -22.75 7.16 -9.13
C GLU A 148 -22.53 8.68 -9.05
N SER A 149 -22.92 9.28 -7.92
CA SER A 149 -22.75 10.72 -7.70
C SER A 149 -21.37 11.10 -7.14
N GLY A 150 -20.67 10.14 -6.51
CA GLY A 150 -19.45 10.39 -5.74
C GLY A 150 -19.71 11.06 -4.38
N GLU A 151 -20.98 11.19 -3.98
CA GLU A 151 -21.34 11.79 -2.69
C GLU A 151 -20.97 10.86 -1.54
N ARG A 152 -20.47 11.47 -0.46
CA ARG A 152 -20.07 10.79 0.77
C ARG A 152 -20.76 11.43 1.97
N GLU A 153 -21.60 10.65 2.63
CA GLU A 153 -22.21 10.97 3.91
C GLU A 153 -21.40 10.33 5.05
N VAL A 154 -21.04 11.13 6.06
CA VAL A 154 -20.40 10.62 7.28
C VAL A 154 -21.50 10.22 8.27
N VAL A 155 -21.73 8.91 8.41
CA VAL A 155 -22.72 8.37 9.35
C VAL A 155 -22.18 8.36 10.78
N ARG A 156 -20.87 8.09 10.92
CA ARG A 156 -20.15 8.13 12.19
C ARG A 156 -18.70 8.55 11.94
N ASP A 157 -18.21 9.54 12.69
CA ASP A 157 -16.79 9.91 12.66
C ASP A 157 -15.92 8.80 13.25
N ALA A 158 -14.72 8.62 12.69
CA ALA A 158 -13.73 7.73 13.27
C ALA A 158 -13.20 8.31 14.58
N THR A 159 -13.00 7.47 15.59
CA THR A 159 -12.26 7.86 16.79
C THR A 159 -10.79 7.55 16.57
N PRO A 160 -9.88 8.53 16.73
CA PRO A 160 -8.46 8.29 16.56
C PRO A 160 -7.94 7.18 17.49
N LEU A 161 -7.13 6.29 16.94
CA LEU A 161 -6.41 5.25 17.67
C LEU A 161 -5.01 5.75 18.04
N ASP A 162 -4.44 5.22 19.11
CA ASP A 162 -3.04 5.47 19.47
C ASP A 162 -2.15 4.33 18.94
N PRO A 163 -1.39 4.56 17.84
CA PRO A 163 -0.50 3.55 17.29
C PRO A 163 0.76 3.33 18.12
N ALA A 164 1.11 4.24 19.04
CA ALA A 164 2.26 4.07 19.94
C ALA A 164 1.94 3.15 21.12
N SER A 165 0.68 3.07 21.52
CA SER A 165 0.21 2.13 22.54
C SER A 165 0.29 0.67 22.03
N PRO A 166 0.61 -0.31 22.92
CA PRO A 166 0.58 -1.72 22.57
C PRO A 166 -0.77 -2.13 21.98
N GLY A 167 -0.73 -2.98 20.96
CA GLY A 167 -1.91 -3.55 20.30
C GLY A 167 -2.17 -4.99 20.75
N ILE A 168 -3.31 -5.52 20.34
CA ILE A 168 -3.71 -6.91 20.56
C ILE A 168 -3.86 -7.59 19.20
N GLU A 169 -3.07 -8.63 18.96
CA GLU A 169 -3.19 -9.50 17.79
C GLU A 169 -4.05 -10.72 18.15
N LEU A 170 -5.08 -10.97 17.33
CA LEU A 170 -5.93 -12.15 17.44
C LEU A 170 -5.23 -13.32 16.74
N VAL A 171 -4.66 -14.26 17.51
CA VAL A 171 -3.90 -15.40 16.98
C VAL A 171 -4.80 -16.53 16.52
N ALA A 172 -5.77 -16.91 17.37
CA ALA A 172 -6.74 -17.95 17.05
C ALA A 172 -8.05 -17.73 17.79
N GLU A 173 -9.16 -18.04 17.14
CA GLU A 173 -10.49 -17.99 17.74
C GLU A 173 -11.11 -19.38 17.73
N ARG A 174 -11.60 -19.82 18.88
CA ARG A 174 -12.22 -21.12 19.12
C ARG A 174 -13.49 -20.92 19.95
N PRO A 175 -14.45 -21.86 19.92
CA PRO A 175 -15.60 -21.80 20.82
C PRO A 175 -15.15 -21.60 22.27
N LEU A 176 -15.62 -20.51 22.90
CA LEU A 176 -15.31 -20.11 24.29
C LEU A 176 -13.84 -19.74 24.58
N ARG A 177 -12.98 -19.58 23.57
CA ARG A 177 -11.57 -19.21 23.77
C ARG A 177 -11.02 -18.41 22.60
N THR A 178 -10.41 -17.27 22.91
CA THR A 178 -9.68 -16.46 21.95
C THR A 178 -8.23 -16.34 22.42
N ASP A 179 -7.31 -16.85 21.62
CA ASP A 179 -5.87 -16.71 21.84
C ASP A 179 -5.42 -15.35 21.31
N VAL A 180 -4.82 -14.54 22.17
CA VAL A 180 -4.37 -13.18 21.86
C VAL A 180 -2.90 -12.98 22.23
N GLU A 181 -2.22 -12.15 21.46
CA GLU A 181 -0.85 -11.71 21.75
C GLU A 181 -0.78 -10.19 21.89
N LEU A 182 0.03 -9.74 22.84
CA LEU A 182 0.36 -8.32 22.97
C LEU A 182 1.44 -7.95 21.96
N VAL A 183 1.11 -6.99 21.10
CA VAL A 183 2.04 -6.43 20.12
C VAL A 183 2.62 -5.14 20.67
N SER A 184 3.93 -5.12 20.87
CA SER A 184 4.63 -3.95 21.39
C SER A 184 4.56 -2.76 20.43
N GLY A 185 4.72 -1.55 20.97
CA GLY A 185 4.81 -0.32 20.16
C GLY A 185 5.92 -0.39 19.11
N GLU A 186 7.06 -1.04 19.40
CA GLU A 186 8.13 -1.23 18.43
C GLU A 186 7.71 -2.14 17.26
N ARG A 187 7.07 -3.29 17.55
CA ARG A 187 6.54 -4.17 16.50
C ARG A 187 5.51 -3.44 15.63
N LYS A 188 4.67 -2.59 16.25
CA LYS A 188 3.72 -1.73 15.52
C LYS A 188 4.42 -0.68 14.66
N ARG A 189 5.47 -0.01 15.16
CA ARG A 189 6.26 0.95 14.36
C ARG A 189 6.86 0.30 13.11
N GLN A 190 7.47 -0.87 13.26
CA GLN A 190 8.03 -1.63 12.13
C GLN A 190 6.94 -2.09 11.13
N ALA A 191 5.79 -2.53 11.64
CA ALA A 191 4.65 -2.92 10.80
C ALA A 191 4.05 -1.71 10.05
N ARG A 192 3.91 -0.56 10.72
CA ARG A 192 3.46 0.71 10.12
C ARG A 192 4.40 1.20 9.05
N LEU A 193 5.71 1.15 9.29
CA LEU A 193 6.71 1.52 8.30
C LEU A 193 6.62 0.64 7.05
N ARG A 194 6.49 -0.68 7.22
CA ARG A 194 6.26 -1.62 6.11
C ARG A 194 4.96 -1.32 5.37
N LEU A 195 3.91 -0.98 6.09
CA LEU A 195 2.61 -0.65 5.50
C LEU A 195 2.71 0.64 4.70
N ALA A 196 3.32 1.70 5.25
CA ALA A 196 3.54 2.97 4.60
C ALA A 196 4.36 2.79 3.30
N GLU A 197 5.49 2.08 3.36
CA GLU A 197 6.31 1.77 2.18
C GLU A 197 5.54 1.01 1.11
N ARG A 198 4.76 0.00 1.50
CA ARG A 198 3.94 -0.76 0.56
C ARG A 198 2.87 0.11 -0.08
N THR A 199 2.19 0.94 0.70
CA THR A 199 1.18 1.87 0.19
C THR A 199 1.81 2.88 -0.76
N TYR A 200 2.99 3.41 -0.41
CA TYR A 200 3.76 4.31 -1.27
C TYR A 200 4.21 3.64 -2.57
N GLY A 201 4.68 2.39 -2.56
CA GLY A 201 5.11 1.74 -3.80
C GLY A 201 3.96 1.20 -4.66
N LYS A 202 2.94 0.59 -4.04
CA LYS A 202 1.86 -0.10 -4.77
C LYS A 202 0.95 0.87 -5.53
N GLY A 203 0.66 2.04 -4.95
CA GLY A 203 -0.32 2.97 -5.50
C GLY A 203 -1.75 2.44 -5.44
N TRP A 204 -2.60 3.00 -6.30
CA TRP A 204 -4.04 2.74 -6.41
C TRP A 204 -4.37 2.27 -7.84
N ARG A 205 -5.42 1.44 -7.99
CA ARG A 205 -5.91 0.93 -9.28
C ARG A 205 -4.93 0.02 -10.07
N THR A 206 -4.42 -1.02 -9.43
CA THR A 206 -3.45 -1.97 -10.02
C THR A 206 -4.09 -3.11 -10.82
N TYR A 207 -5.23 -2.89 -11.49
CA TYR A 207 -5.97 -3.93 -12.22
C TYR A 207 -5.67 -3.87 -13.72
N ASP A 208 -5.73 -5.03 -14.38
CA ASP A 208 -5.64 -5.13 -15.83
C ASP A 208 -6.92 -4.57 -16.49
N LEU A 209 -6.74 -3.81 -17.57
CA LEU A 209 -7.84 -3.25 -18.33
C LEU A 209 -8.40 -4.29 -19.30
N PRO A 210 -9.73 -4.38 -19.49
CA PRO A 210 -10.32 -5.37 -20.39
C PRO A 210 -9.86 -5.18 -21.85
N THR A 211 -9.51 -6.28 -22.52
CA THR A 211 -9.17 -6.35 -23.95
C THR A 211 -10.43 -6.45 -24.82
N CYS A 212 -11.30 -5.45 -24.70
CA CYS A 212 -12.61 -5.41 -25.35
C CYS A 212 -12.82 -4.07 -26.08
N ALA A 213 -13.43 -4.09 -27.27
CA ALA A 213 -13.74 -2.90 -28.06
C ALA A 213 -14.69 -1.93 -27.34
N ASN A 214 -15.49 -2.43 -26.38
CA ASN A 214 -16.37 -1.63 -25.55
C ASN A 214 -15.68 -1.04 -24.31
N ALA A 215 -14.43 -1.40 -24.04
CA ALA A 215 -13.68 -0.93 -22.88
C ALA A 215 -13.05 0.44 -23.14
N SER A 216 -13.20 1.33 -22.18
CA SER A 216 -12.56 2.64 -22.11
C SER A 216 -12.16 2.94 -20.67
N VAL A 217 -11.52 4.08 -20.44
CA VAL A 217 -11.17 4.53 -19.08
C VAL A 217 -11.80 5.88 -18.79
N THR A 218 -12.31 6.05 -17.58
CA THR A 218 -12.79 7.35 -17.10
C THR A 218 -11.62 8.33 -16.95
N SER A 219 -11.91 9.63 -16.80
CA SER A 219 -10.89 10.63 -16.47
C SER A 219 -10.16 10.36 -15.15
N ASP A 220 -10.75 9.55 -14.28
CA ASP A 220 -10.14 9.12 -13.02
C ASP A 220 -9.52 7.71 -13.07
N GLY A 221 -9.38 7.14 -14.27
CA GLY A 221 -8.65 5.89 -14.52
C GLY A 221 -9.42 4.61 -14.16
N ARG A 222 -10.74 4.67 -13.99
CA ARG A 222 -11.57 3.47 -13.77
C ARG A 222 -11.95 2.82 -15.10
N PRO A 223 -12.00 1.47 -15.18
CA PRO A 223 -12.52 0.78 -16.35
C PRO A 223 -13.99 1.13 -16.60
N TYR A 224 -14.35 1.46 -17.84
CA TYR A 224 -15.69 1.86 -18.23
C TYR A 224 -16.14 1.07 -19.48
N CYS A 225 -17.33 0.49 -19.42
CA CYS A 225 -17.92 -0.20 -20.55
C CYS A 225 -18.91 0.72 -21.27
N ALA A 226 -18.61 1.06 -22.53
CA ALA A 226 -19.45 1.92 -23.36
C ALA A 226 -20.81 1.26 -23.69
N HIS A 227 -20.83 -0.06 -23.87
CA HIS A 227 -22.06 -0.81 -24.18
C HIS A 227 -23.07 -0.74 -23.03
N PHE A 228 -22.62 -0.96 -21.80
CA PHE A 228 -23.47 -0.90 -20.60
C PHE A 228 -23.54 0.51 -19.98
N ASN A 229 -22.78 1.46 -20.53
CA ASN A 229 -22.70 2.85 -20.08
C ASN A 229 -22.44 2.97 -18.56
N ARG A 230 -21.48 2.21 -18.03
CA ARG A 230 -21.13 2.21 -16.61
C ARG A 230 -19.66 1.87 -16.35
N VAL A 231 -19.17 2.29 -15.18
CA VAL A 231 -17.92 1.76 -14.61
C VAL A 231 -18.09 0.27 -14.35
N VAL A 232 -17.05 -0.51 -14.63
CA VAL A 232 -17.04 -1.96 -14.46
C VAL A 232 -15.88 -2.41 -13.58
N GLU A 233 -16.07 -3.51 -12.87
CA GLU A 233 -15.01 -4.27 -12.21
C GLU A 233 -14.59 -5.41 -13.14
N PRO A 234 -13.44 -5.32 -13.85
CA PRO A 234 -13.09 -6.27 -14.92
C PRO A 234 -13.18 -7.75 -14.53
N GLY A 235 -12.66 -8.11 -13.35
CA GLY A 235 -12.66 -9.49 -12.87
C GLY A 235 -14.05 -10.05 -12.54
N ARG A 236 -15.06 -9.20 -12.40
CA ARG A 236 -16.44 -9.57 -12.07
C ARG A 236 -17.40 -9.37 -13.24
N ASP A 237 -17.27 -8.25 -13.95
CA ASP A 237 -18.20 -7.81 -14.98
C ASP A 237 -17.79 -8.22 -16.41
N CYS A 238 -16.49 -8.49 -16.65
CA CYS A 238 -15.93 -8.72 -17.99
C CYS A 238 -15.44 -10.17 -18.19
N GLY A 239 -16.22 -11.14 -17.71
CA GLY A 239 -15.92 -12.58 -17.89
C GLY A 239 -16.26 -13.14 -19.27
N ASP A 240 -15.93 -14.41 -19.49
CA ASP A 240 -16.10 -15.13 -20.76
C ASP A 240 -17.54 -15.17 -21.29
N ASP A 241 -18.53 -15.06 -20.40
CA ASP A 241 -19.96 -15.08 -20.74
C ASP A 241 -20.52 -13.70 -21.16
N CYS A 242 -19.68 -12.68 -21.24
CA CYS A 242 -20.09 -11.33 -21.64
C CYS A 242 -20.50 -11.30 -23.12
N GLN A 243 -21.80 -11.37 -23.41
CA GLN A 243 -22.31 -11.39 -24.79
C GLN A 243 -21.85 -10.20 -25.66
N PRO A 244 -21.74 -8.97 -25.14
CA PRO A 244 -21.21 -7.83 -25.92
C PRO A 244 -19.69 -7.81 -26.06
N PHE A 245 -18.97 -8.82 -25.57
CA PHE A 245 -17.52 -8.87 -25.70
C PHE A 245 -17.10 -8.91 -27.17
N GLU A 246 -16.18 -8.02 -27.53
CA GLU A 246 -15.54 -7.98 -28.83
C GLU A 246 -14.06 -7.76 -28.61
N ALA A 247 -13.22 -8.73 -28.98
CA ALA A 247 -11.79 -8.67 -28.70
C ALA A 247 -11.13 -7.45 -29.36
N ALA A 248 -10.38 -6.69 -28.57
CA ALA A 248 -9.59 -5.55 -29.02
C ALA A 248 -8.39 -5.34 -28.08
N ASP A 249 -7.50 -4.41 -28.44
CA ASP A 249 -6.45 -3.97 -27.52
C ASP A 249 -7.05 -3.32 -26.28
N ALA A 250 -6.42 -3.52 -25.13
CA ALA A 250 -6.83 -2.85 -23.90
C ALA A 250 -6.67 -1.32 -24.05
N PRO A 251 -7.56 -0.50 -23.47
CA PRO A 251 -7.43 0.95 -23.52
C PRO A 251 -6.13 1.40 -22.85
N SER A 252 -5.50 2.43 -23.40
CA SER A 252 -4.30 3.02 -22.79
C SER A 252 -4.65 3.79 -21.51
N LEU A 253 -3.90 3.53 -20.43
CA LEU A 253 -4.00 4.25 -19.17
C LEU A 253 -2.60 4.57 -18.65
N ASP A 254 -2.32 5.85 -18.46
CA ASP A 254 -1.14 6.30 -17.74
C ASP A 254 -1.49 6.45 -16.25
N ALA A 255 -1.45 5.32 -15.53
CA ALA A 255 -1.80 5.27 -14.12
C ALA A 255 -0.82 6.06 -13.23
N ASP A 256 0.45 6.12 -13.64
CA ASP A 256 1.49 6.84 -12.93
C ASP A 256 1.25 8.34 -13.02
N SER A 257 1.01 8.91 -14.21
CA SER A 257 0.68 10.33 -14.34
C SER A 257 -0.59 10.70 -13.57
N LEU A 258 -1.66 9.88 -13.63
CA LEU A 258 -2.88 10.13 -12.86
C LEU A 258 -2.67 10.12 -11.34
N ARG A 259 -1.69 9.34 -10.88
CA ARG A 259 -1.33 9.25 -9.47
C ARG A 259 -0.48 10.44 -9.04
N ASP A 260 0.51 10.81 -9.85
CA ASP A 260 1.41 11.95 -9.66
C ASP A 260 0.62 13.26 -9.55
N GLU A 261 -0.36 13.46 -10.43
CA GLU A 261 -1.20 14.67 -10.43
C GLU A 261 -2.12 14.80 -9.22
N ARG A 262 -2.48 13.69 -8.57
CA ARG A 262 -3.54 13.64 -7.54
C ARG A 262 -3.03 13.34 -6.14
N THR A 263 -1.76 12.97 -6.01
CA THR A 263 -1.17 12.58 -4.75
C THR A 263 0.21 13.20 -4.62
N PRO A 264 0.78 13.27 -3.40
CA PRO A 264 2.15 13.74 -3.23
C PRO A 264 3.23 12.80 -3.82
N TRP A 265 2.87 11.61 -4.30
CA TRP A 265 3.82 10.66 -4.89
C TRP A 265 4.44 11.22 -6.16
N VAL A 266 5.73 10.93 -6.37
CA VAL A 266 6.50 11.38 -7.54
C VAL A 266 6.78 10.19 -8.46
N SER A 267 6.37 10.30 -9.73
CA SER A 267 6.48 9.25 -10.75
C SER A 267 7.91 8.94 -11.18
N ASP A 268 8.68 9.98 -11.51
CA ASP A 268 10.08 9.90 -11.96
C ASP A 268 10.96 10.84 -11.11
N PRO A 269 11.32 10.45 -9.88
CA PRO A 269 12.21 11.25 -9.06
C PRO A 269 13.64 11.23 -9.61
N ASP A 270 14.38 12.33 -9.44
CA ASP A 270 15.79 12.46 -9.87
C ASP A 270 16.68 11.33 -9.33
N GLY A 271 16.30 10.76 -8.18
CA GLY A 271 17.03 9.71 -7.49
C GLY A 271 18.19 10.26 -6.67
N VAL A 272 18.62 9.48 -5.69
CA VAL A 272 19.71 9.84 -4.75
C VAL A 272 21.01 9.08 -5.04
N ALA A 273 20.96 8.11 -5.96
CA ALA A 273 22.13 7.35 -6.36
C ALA A 273 23.09 8.26 -7.15
N ARG A 274 24.36 8.29 -6.75
CA ARG A 274 25.39 8.94 -7.56
C ARG A 274 25.55 8.12 -8.84
N ARG A 275 25.24 8.69 -10.00
CA ARG A 275 25.67 8.12 -11.29
C ARG A 275 27.20 7.95 -11.23
N GLN A 276 27.69 6.72 -11.25
CA GLN A 276 29.07 6.47 -11.61
C GLN A 276 29.25 6.89 -13.07
N SER A 277 29.68 8.12 -13.28
CA SER A 277 30.27 8.53 -14.55
C SER A 277 31.52 7.69 -14.79
N GLY A 278 31.40 6.61 -15.57
CA GLY A 278 32.53 5.71 -15.80
C GLY A 278 32.30 4.45 -16.63
N LEU A 279 31.07 4.04 -16.94
CA LEU A 279 30.83 2.86 -17.78
C LEU A 279 30.86 3.16 -19.29
N ASP A 280 30.84 4.44 -19.68
CA ASP A 280 30.88 4.87 -21.09
C ASP A 280 32.32 4.93 -21.66
N ARG A 281 33.33 4.51 -20.87
CA ARG A 281 34.75 4.62 -21.24
C ARG A 281 35.45 3.31 -21.58
N PHE A 282 34.69 2.24 -21.80
CA PHE A 282 35.23 0.99 -22.33
C PHE A 282 34.58 0.67 -23.69
N TRP A 283 35.06 1.36 -24.73
CA TRP A 283 34.96 0.94 -26.12
C TRP A 283 36.31 1.18 -26.80
#